data_AF-A0A0D2P5B2-F1
#
_entry.id   AF-A0A0D2P5B2-F1
#
_cell.length_a   1.000
_cell.length_b   1.000
_cell.length_c   1.000
_cell.angle_alpha   90.00
_cell.angle_beta   90.00
_cell.angle_gamma   90.00
#
_symmetry.space_group_name_H-M   'P 1'
#
loop_
_entity.id
_entity.type
_entity.pdbx_description
1 polymer ?
#
loop_
_entity_poly.entity_id
_entity_poly.type
_entity_poly.pdbx_seq_one_letter_code
_entity_poly.pdbx_strand_id
1 'polypeptide(L)'
;MDSQVLVALALSLVGGLSTSLGALFVILNQAPNLKMLGLLQGFAAGLMLSISFLDLAHNAMNSIGFLKGNLWFFSGVIFFAVVANFIPEPTLSHSSEVKGKKNKGDEGGKDMMKKHRRQVFFSGIITAIGISLHNFPEGMAVFLGSMKGLRVGLNLALAIALHNIPEGVAVALPVYFATQR
;
A
#
# COMPACT_ATOMS: atom_id res chain seq x y z
N MET A 1 18.12 7.50 25.12
CA MET A 1 17.00 6.69 24.57
C MET A 1 17.28 5.25 24.95
N ASP A 2 16.30 4.55 25.51
CA ASP A 2 16.45 3.12 25.81
C ASP A 2 16.79 2.36 24.53
N SER A 3 17.72 1.40 24.62
CA SER A 3 18.18 0.58 23.48
C SER A 3 17.01 -0.08 22.73
N GLN A 4 15.96 -0.45 23.46
CA GLN A 4 14.75 -1.06 22.92
C GLN A 4 13.96 -0.11 22.00
N VAL A 5 13.85 1.17 22.36
CA VAL A 5 13.14 2.18 21.55
C VAL A 5 13.89 2.44 20.24
N LEU A 6 15.22 2.51 20.30
CA LEU A 6 16.05 2.68 19.11
C LEU A 6 15.91 1.49 18.14
N VAL A 7 15.91 0.26 18.67
CA VAL A 7 15.69 -0.95 17.85
C VAL A 7 14.29 -0.96 17.25
N ALA A 8 13.25 -0.63 18.02
CA ALA A 8 11.88 -0.56 17.53
C ALA A 8 11.71 0.47 16.40
N LEU A 9 12.34 1.65 16.54
CA LEU A 9 12.37 2.68 15.50
C LEU A 9 13.13 2.21 14.26
N ALA A 10 14.29 1.57 14.43
CA ALA A 10 15.06 1.06 13.30
C ALA A 10 14.30 0.00 12.51
N LEU A 11 13.61 -0.91 13.20
CA LEU A 11 12.78 -1.94 12.57
C LEU A 11 11.58 -1.34 11.83
N SER A 12 10.91 -0.35 12.42
CA SER A 12 9.83 0.38 11.76
C SER A 12 10.32 1.15 10.53
N LEU A 13 11.50 1.77 10.62
CA LEU A 13 12.12 2.49 9.51
C LEU A 13 12.47 1.54 8.36
N VAL A 14 13.03 0.37 8.65
CA VAL A 14 13.32 -0.66 7.64
C VAL A 14 12.03 -1.10 6.94
N GLY A 15 10.95 -1.32 7.71
CA GLY A 15 9.62 -1.60 7.16
C GLY A 15 9.19 -0.50 6.18
N GLY A 16 9.19 0.77 6.60
CA GLY A 16 8.78 1.89 5.73
C GLY A 16 9.67 2.11 4.50
N LEU A 17 10.99 1.93 4.62
CA LEU A 17 11.93 2.12 3.51
C LEU A 17 11.76 1.07 2.39
N SER A 18 11.20 -0.09 2.72
CA SER A 18 10.98 -1.15 1.73
C SER A 18 9.93 -0.76 0.65
N THR A 19 8.96 0.10 0.96
CA THR A 19 8.06 0.70 -0.05
C THR A 19 8.86 1.56 -1.03
N SER A 20 9.83 2.33 -0.53
CA SER A 20 10.71 3.11 -1.40
C SER A 20 11.60 2.21 -2.27
N LEU A 21 12.03 1.06 -1.74
CA LEU A 21 12.79 0.07 -2.50
C LEU A 21 11.97 -0.55 -3.65
N GLY A 22 10.71 -0.88 -3.40
CA GLY A 22 9.78 -1.34 -4.43
C GLY A 22 9.55 -0.30 -5.53
N ALA A 23 9.39 0.97 -5.15
CA ALA A 23 9.25 2.07 -6.10
C ALA A 23 10.54 2.28 -6.93
N LEU A 24 11.70 2.24 -6.29
CA LEU A 24 13.01 2.34 -6.95
C LEU A 24 13.22 1.20 -7.96
N PHE A 25 12.77 -0.01 -7.65
CA PHE A 25 12.84 -1.14 -8.58
C PHE A 25 12.13 -0.84 -9.92
N VAL A 26 10.96 -0.21 -9.89
CA VAL A 26 10.21 0.18 -11.10
C VAL A 26 10.89 1.30 -11.88
N ILE A 27 11.58 2.22 -11.19
CA ILE A 27 12.30 3.31 -11.85
C ILE A 27 13.54 2.78 -12.58
N LEU A 28 14.26 1.84 -11.96
CA LEU A 28 15.50 1.27 -12.53
C LEU A 28 15.25 0.17 -13.57
N ASN A 29 14.11 -0.51 -13.50
CA ASN A 29 13.76 -1.63 -14.38
C ASN A 29 12.52 -1.31 -15.23
N GLN A 30 12.09 -2.28 -16.05
CA GLN A 30 10.81 -2.16 -16.74
C GLN A 30 9.65 -2.43 -15.77
N ALA A 31 8.58 -1.65 -15.92
CA ALA A 31 7.34 -1.87 -15.17
C ALA A 31 6.83 -3.31 -15.34
N PRO A 32 6.47 -4.02 -14.26
CA PRO A 32 5.89 -5.35 -14.36
C PRO A 32 4.55 -5.31 -15.09
N ASN A 33 4.22 -6.39 -15.79
CA ASN A 33 2.90 -6.54 -16.39
C ASN A 33 1.80 -6.70 -15.32
N LEU A 34 0.55 -6.45 -15.69
CA LEU A 34 -0.59 -6.49 -14.76
C LEU A 34 -0.79 -7.86 -14.08
N LYS A 35 -0.42 -8.97 -14.73
CA LYS A 35 -0.51 -10.32 -14.14
C LYS A 35 0.49 -10.48 -12.99
N MET A 36 1.73 -10.08 -13.22
CA MET A 36 2.78 -10.09 -12.19
C MET A 36 2.43 -9.13 -11.06
N LEU A 37 1.90 -7.95 -11.37
CA LEU A 37 1.43 -7.00 -10.36
C LEU A 37 0.33 -7.62 -9.49
N GLY A 38 -0.68 -8.25 -10.10
CA GLY A 38 -1.74 -8.95 -9.36
C GLY A 38 -1.22 -10.08 -8.49
N LEU A 39 -0.22 -10.84 -8.96
CA LEU A 39 0.43 -11.89 -8.17
C LEU A 39 1.19 -11.30 -6.97
N LEU A 40 1.97 -10.24 -7.17
CA LEU A 40 2.71 -9.56 -6.10
C LEU A 40 1.76 -8.97 -5.06
N GLN A 41 0.65 -8.36 -5.48
CA GLN A 41 -0.37 -7.81 -4.60
C GLN A 41 -1.14 -8.90 -3.84
N GLY A 42 -1.43 -10.04 -4.48
CA GLY A 42 -2.03 -11.20 -3.83
C GLY A 42 -1.11 -11.80 -2.75
N PHE A 43 0.19 -11.90 -3.04
CA PHE A 43 1.20 -12.28 -2.05
C PHE A 43 1.24 -11.31 -0.87
N ALA A 44 1.27 -10.01 -1.15
CA ALA A 44 1.29 -8.94 -0.16
C ALA A 44 0.04 -9.01 0.75
N ALA A 45 -1.15 -9.17 0.17
CA ALA A 45 -2.40 -9.33 0.91
C ALA A 45 -2.40 -10.60 1.79
N GLY A 46 -1.87 -11.71 1.27
CA GLY A 46 -1.73 -12.96 2.03
C GLY A 46 -0.82 -12.81 3.24
N LEU A 47 0.32 -12.11 3.10
CA LEU A 47 1.19 -11.79 4.22
C LEU A 47 0.47 -10.99 5.29
N MET A 48 -0.28 -9.94 4.91
CA MET A 48 -0.98 -9.08 5.87
C MET A 48 -2.11 -9.82 6.59
N LEU A 49 -2.85 -10.69 5.91
CA LEU A 49 -3.83 -11.56 6.55
C LEU A 49 -3.16 -12.50 7.56
N SER A 50 -2.06 -13.14 7.18
CA SER A 50 -1.31 -14.05 8.05
C SER A 50 -0.85 -13.34 9.33
N ILE A 51 -0.20 -12.18 9.21
CA ILE A 51 0.29 -11.39 10.36
C ILE A 51 -0.88 -10.93 11.24
N SER A 52 -1.97 -10.46 10.63
CA SER A 52 -3.12 -9.92 11.37
C SER A 52 -3.77 -10.98 12.24
N PHE A 53 -3.97 -12.19 11.71
CA PHE A 53 -4.66 -13.27 12.44
C PHE A 53 -3.73 -14.10 13.33
N LEU A 54 -2.56 -14.49 12.83
CA LEU A 54 -1.67 -15.42 13.53
C LEU A 54 -0.79 -14.73 14.57
N ASP A 55 -0.47 -13.44 14.39
CA ASP A 55 0.40 -12.71 15.30
C ASP A 55 -0.38 -11.65 16.09
N LEU A 56 -0.91 -10.63 15.42
CA LEU A 56 -1.52 -9.47 16.10
C LEU A 56 -2.79 -9.83 16.87
N ALA A 57 -3.77 -10.48 16.24
CA ALA A 57 -5.01 -10.86 16.89
C ALA A 57 -4.77 -11.88 18.02
N HIS A 58 -3.90 -12.87 17.80
CA HIS A 58 -3.54 -13.86 18.81
C HIS A 58 -2.89 -13.21 20.03
N ASN A 59 -1.88 -12.36 19.84
CA ASN A 59 -1.20 -11.65 20.92
C ASN A 59 -2.14 -10.67 21.65
N ALA A 60 -3.04 -10.00 20.94
CA ALA A 60 -4.05 -9.14 21.55
C ALA A 60 -4.99 -9.94 22.47
N MET A 61 -5.54 -11.06 21.99
CA MET A 61 -6.41 -11.93 22.81
C MET A 61 -5.69 -12.48 24.04
N ASN A 62 -4.40 -12.85 23.92
CA ASN A 62 -3.60 -13.29 25.06
C ASN A 62 -3.32 -12.16 26.07
N SER A 63 -3.18 -10.91 25.60
CA SER A 63 -2.84 -9.77 26.46
C SER A 63 -4.05 -9.13 27.16
N ILE A 64 -5.22 -9.10 26.52
CA ILE A 64 -6.40 -8.38 27.05
C ILE A 64 -7.65 -9.28 27.21
N GLY A 65 -7.54 -10.55 26.85
CA GLY A 65 -8.63 -11.54 26.92
C GLY A 65 -9.45 -11.62 25.63
N PHE A 66 -10.03 -12.79 25.39
CA PHE A 66 -10.78 -13.10 24.16
C PHE A 66 -11.90 -12.10 23.85
N LEU A 67 -12.74 -11.77 24.85
CA LEU A 67 -13.88 -10.88 24.66
C LEU A 67 -13.44 -9.46 24.27
N LYS A 68 -12.52 -8.87 25.04
CA LYS A 68 -12.03 -7.51 24.77
C LYS A 68 -11.25 -7.44 23.46
N GLY A 69 -10.45 -8.45 23.14
CA GLY A 69 -9.72 -8.55 21.88
C GLY A 69 -10.65 -8.52 20.67
N ASN A 70 -11.70 -9.34 20.67
CA ASN A 70 -12.69 -9.36 19.59
C ASN A 70 -13.47 -8.05 19.48
N LEU A 71 -13.84 -7.42 20.59
CA LEU A 71 -14.51 -6.11 20.56
C LEU A 71 -13.66 -5.04 19.86
N TRP A 72 -12.35 -4.97 20.17
CA TRP A 72 -11.45 -4.03 19.49
C TRP A 72 -11.22 -4.39 18.03
N PHE A 73 -11.11 -5.68 17.70
CA PHE A 73 -10.99 -6.14 16.31
C PHE A 73 -12.20 -5.71 15.47
N PHE A 74 -13.41 -6.04 15.89
CA PHE A 74 -14.63 -5.67 15.16
C PHE A 74 -14.88 -4.16 15.16
N SER A 75 -14.53 -3.45 16.25
CA SER A 75 -14.55 -1.98 16.25
C SER A 75 -13.60 -1.41 15.19
N GLY A 76 -12.41 -1.99 15.01
CA GLY A 76 -11.48 -1.60 13.95
C GLY A 76 -12.02 -1.87 12.55
N VAL A 77 -12.68 -3.01 12.34
CA VAL A 77 -13.35 -3.35 11.06
C VAL A 77 -14.45 -2.34 10.74
N ILE A 78 -15.33 -2.01 11.70
CA ILE A 78 -16.40 -1.02 11.52
C ILE A 78 -15.81 0.36 11.24
N PHE A 79 -14.81 0.77 12.01
CA PHE A 79 -14.11 2.04 11.79
C PHE A 79 -13.55 2.13 10.36
N PHE A 80 -12.84 1.09 9.90
CA PHE A 80 -12.28 1.07 8.56
C PHE A 80 -13.36 1.04 7.48
N ALA A 81 -14.48 0.32 7.69
CA ALA A 81 -15.61 0.32 6.77
C ALA A 81 -16.24 1.73 6.64
N VAL A 82 -16.36 2.47 7.74
CA VAL A 82 -16.83 3.87 7.72
C VAL A 82 -15.85 4.75 6.94
N VAL A 83 -14.55 4.64 7.21
CA VAL A 83 -13.52 5.40 6.47
C VAL A 83 -13.56 5.08 4.98
N ALA A 84 -13.72 3.82 4.60
CA ALA A 84 -13.82 3.39 3.21
C ALA A 84 -15.01 4.02 2.46
N ASN A 85 -16.15 4.24 3.14
CA ASN A 85 -17.31 4.90 2.54
C ASN A 85 -17.04 6.38 2.17
N PHE A 86 -16.04 7.02 2.77
CA PHE A 86 -15.64 8.39 2.42
C PHE A 86 -14.69 8.45 1.22
N ILE A 87 -14.09 7.32 0.82
CA ILE A 87 -13.17 7.25 -0.31
C ILE A 87 -14.01 6.95 -1.55
N PRO A 88 -14.17 7.91 -2.48
CA PRO A 88 -14.93 7.67 -3.70
C PRO A 88 -14.23 6.58 -4.51
N GLU A 89 -14.92 5.48 -4.77
CA GLU A 89 -14.41 4.51 -5.73
C GLU A 89 -14.38 5.17 -7.10
N PRO A 90 -13.24 5.15 -7.82
CA PRO A 90 -13.24 5.54 -9.21
C PRO A 90 -14.13 4.55 -9.95
N THR A 91 -15.36 4.97 -10.28
CA THR A 91 -16.22 4.22 -11.19
C THR A 91 -15.39 3.93 -12.42
N LEU A 92 -15.15 2.65 -12.71
CA LEU A 92 -14.68 2.18 -13.99
C LEU A 92 -15.74 2.57 -15.02
N SER A 93 -15.75 3.83 -15.41
CA SER A 93 -16.50 4.29 -16.57
C SER A 93 -15.86 3.58 -17.74
N HIS A 94 -16.53 2.52 -18.20
CA HIS A 94 -16.22 1.75 -19.39
C HIS A 94 -15.51 2.63 -20.42
N SER A 95 -14.20 2.45 -20.56
CA SER A 95 -13.42 2.95 -21.68
C SER A 95 -13.74 2.14 -22.93
N SER A 96 -15.03 1.99 -23.24
CA SER A 96 -15.59 1.32 -24.41
C SER A 96 -15.93 2.30 -25.55
N GLU A 97 -15.57 3.58 -25.44
CA GLU A 97 -15.80 4.59 -26.49
C GLU A 97 -14.51 5.11 -27.16
N VAL A 98 -13.47 4.28 -27.32
CA VAL A 98 -12.39 4.57 -28.28
C VAL A 98 -12.44 3.60 -29.48
N LYS A 99 -13.66 3.27 -29.92
CA LYS A 99 -13.92 2.78 -31.28
C LYS A 99 -14.80 3.79 -31.99
N GLY A 100 -14.17 4.72 -32.71
CA GLY A 100 -14.84 5.43 -33.81
C GLY A 100 -14.91 6.95 -33.69
N LYS A 101 -13.78 7.64 -33.88
CA LYS A 101 -13.77 8.90 -34.65
C LYS A 101 -12.36 9.28 -35.07
N LYS A 102 -11.87 8.62 -36.14
CA LYS A 102 -10.90 9.23 -37.06
C LYS A 102 -11.63 10.38 -37.76
N ASN A 103 -11.50 11.60 -37.24
CA ASN A 103 -11.51 12.87 -37.97
C ASN A 103 -11.83 14.02 -37.02
N LYS A 104 -10.79 14.77 -36.63
CA LYS A 104 -10.76 16.24 -36.50
C LYS A 104 -9.45 16.69 -35.85
N GLY A 105 -8.61 17.37 -36.64
CA GLY A 105 -7.55 18.31 -36.21
C GLY A 105 -6.42 17.75 -35.33
N ASP A 106 -5.19 17.84 -35.83
CA ASP A 106 -3.93 17.48 -35.15
C ASP A 106 -3.67 18.23 -33.81
N GLU A 107 -4.53 19.20 -33.45
CA GLU A 107 -4.51 19.93 -32.18
C GLU A 107 -5.34 19.25 -31.07
N GLY A 108 -6.51 18.68 -31.41
CA GLY A 108 -7.41 18.08 -30.42
C GLY A 108 -6.89 16.76 -29.83
N GLY A 109 -6.12 16.00 -30.60
CA GLY A 109 -5.48 14.77 -30.14
C GLY A 109 -4.34 15.02 -29.13
N LYS A 110 -3.56 16.10 -29.33
CA LYS A 110 -2.46 16.47 -28.44
C LYS A 110 -2.96 16.96 -27.09
N ASP A 111 -4.07 17.69 -27.05
CA ASP A 111 -4.68 18.15 -25.80
C ASP A 111 -5.35 17.03 -25.00
N MET A 112 -6.03 16.09 -25.67
CA MET A 112 -6.59 14.90 -25.03
C MET A 112 -5.49 14.02 -24.40
N MET A 113 -4.37 13.82 -25.11
CA MET A 113 -3.26 13.00 -24.61
C MET A 113 -2.54 13.67 -23.43
N LYS A 114 -2.36 15.00 -23.46
CA LYS A 114 -1.84 15.78 -22.31
C LYS A 114 -2.76 15.70 -21.10
N LYS A 115 -4.08 15.80 -21.30
CA LYS A 115 -5.08 15.71 -20.23
C LYS A 115 -5.06 14.33 -19.58
N HIS A 116 -4.99 13.26 -20.37
CA HIS A 116 -4.88 11.90 -19.87
C HIS A 116 -3.59 11.68 -19.06
N ARG A 117 -2.44 12.12 -19.58
CA ARG A 117 -1.15 12.04 -18.87
C ARG A 117 -1.18 12.77 -17.52
N ARG A 118 -1.81 13.94 -17.46
CA ARG A 118 -2.01 14.70 -16.22
C ARG A 118 -2.90 13.96 -15.22
N GLN A 119 -3.96 13.31 -15.68
CA GLN A 119 -4.84 12.50 -14.83
C GLN A 119 -4.11 11.28 -14.24
N VAL A 120 -3.33 10.56 -15.06
CA VAL A 120 -2.54 9.41 -14.60
C VAL A 120 -1.47 9.85 -13.58
N PHE A 121 -0.80 10.98 -13.83
CA PHE A 121 0.14 11.55 -12.86
C PHE A 121 -0.54 11.92 -11.54
N PHE A 122 -1.70 12.58 -11.60
CA PHE A 122 -2.47 12.95 -10.42
C PHE A 122 -2.93 11.70 -9.64
N SER A 123 -3.36 10.64 -10.34
CA SER A 123 -3.64 9.34 -9.72
C SER A 123 -2.43 8.82 -8.94
N GLY A 124 -1.22 8.92 -9.51
CA GLY A 124 0.01 8.53 -8.81
C GLY A 124 0.25 9.29 -7.51
N ILE A 125 0.01 10.61 -7.50
CA ILE A 125 0.13 11.44 -6.29
C ILE A 125 -0.90 11.01 -5.23
N ILE A 126 -2.17 10.81 -5.63
CA ILE A 126 -3.22 10.38 -4.72
C ILE A 126 -2.92 8.99 -4.15
N THR A 127 -2.47 8.05 -4.99
CA THR A 127 -2.03 6.72 -4.56
C THR A 127 -0.88 6.81 -3.56
N ALA A 128 0.14 7.66 -3.81
CA ALA A 128 1.25 7.84 -2.90
C ALA A 128 0.83 8.39 -1.52
N ILE A 129 -0.10 9.35 -1.49
CA ILE A 129 -0.66 9.88 -0.23
C ILE A 129 -1.45 8.80 0.51
N GLY A 130 -2.34 8.08 -0.20
CA GLY A 130 -3.15 7.03 0.40
C GLY A 130 -2.29 5.91 1.02
N ILE A 131 -1.24 5.50 0.31
CA ILE A 131 -0.30 4.48 0.79
C ILE A 131 0.59 5.01 1.92
N SER A 132 0.96 6.29 1.92
CA SER A 132 1.66 6.88 3.08
C SER A 132 0.80 6.81 4.35
N LEU A 133 -0.52 7.01 4.22
CA LEU A 133 -1.45 6.86 5.33
C LEU A 133 -1.66 5.39 5.73
N HIS A 134 -1.48 4.44 4.82
CA HIS A 134 -1.54 2.99 5.09
C HIS A 134 -0.30 2.51 5.86
N ASN A 135 0.89 2.97 5.45
CA ASN A 135 2.17 2.60 6.06
C ASN A 135 2.33 3.12 7.50
N PHE A 136 1.57 4.15 7.87
CA PHE A 136 1.66 4.71 9.23
C PHE A 136 1.16 3.71 10.29
N PRO A 137 -0.06 3.14 10.21
CA PRO A 137 -0.50 2.02 11.03
C PRO A 137 0.46 0.82 11.03
N GLU A 138 1.03 0.46 9.89
CA GLU A 138 1.99 -0.66 9.79
C GLU A 138 3.27 -0.38 10.58
N GLY A 139 3.85 0.81 10.40
CA GLY A 139 5.03 1.24 11.14
C GLY A 139 4.76 1.27 12.66
N MET A 140 3.58 1.76 13.06
CA MET A 140 3.14 1.69 14.46
C MET A 140 3.05 0.25 14.97
N ALA A 141 2.52 -0.68 14.16
CA ALA A 141 2.43 -2.09 14.53
C ALA A 141 3.83 -2.70 14.75
N VAL A 142 4.80 -2.43 13.86
CA VAL A 142 6.20 -2.89 14.03
C VAL A 142 6.81 -2.31 15.30
N PHE A 143 6.60 -1.01 15.55
CA PHE A 143 7.14 -0.35 16.73
C PHE A 143 6.56 -0.95 18.02
N LEU A 144 5.24 -1.03 18.13
CA LEU A 144 4.56 -1.59 19.31
C LEU A 144 4.86 -3.08 19.50
N GLY A 145 4.96 -3.85 18.41
CA GLY A 145 5.37 -5.25 18.43
C GLY A 145 6.79 -5.44 18.97
N SER A 146 7.72 -4.61 18.50
CA SER A 146 9.10 -4.56 19.00
C SER A 146 9.18 -4.22 20.49
N MET A 147 8.30 -3.34 20.97
CA MET A 147 8.20 -3.00 22.40
C MET A 147 7.68 -4.17 23.25
N LYS A 148 6.93 -5.12 22.68
CA LYS A 148 6.51 -6.35 23.35
C LYS A 148 7.60 -7.43 23.37
N GLY A 149 8.49 -7.43 22.37
CA GLY A 149 9.66 -8.29 22.35
C GLY A 149 10.38 -8.29 21.00
N LEU A 150 11.69 -8.48 21.02
CA LEU A 150 12.54 -8.43 19.83
C LEU A 150 12.13 -9.45 18.75
N ARG A 151 11.76 -10.68 19.15
CA ARG A 151 11.33 -11.72 18.20
C ARG A 151 10.04 -11.32 17.46
N VAL A 152 9.06 -10.76 18.18
CA VAL A 152 7.80 -10.27 17.58
C VAL A 152 8.11 -9.11 16.65
N GLY A 153 8.90 -8.14 17.11
CA GLY A 153 9.34 -7.00 16.31
C GLY A 153 10.04 -7.38 15.01
N LEU A 154 10.98 -8.32 15.05
CA LEU A 154 11.71 -8.80 13.88
C LEU A 154 10.80 -9.52 12.88
N ASN A 155 9.92 -10.40 13.36
CA ASN A 155 8.97 -11.10 12.50
C ASN A 155 8.03 -10.12 11.80
N LEU A 156 7.49 -9.14 12.53
CA LEU A 156 6.60 -8.13 11.99
C LEU A 156 7.32 -7.23 10.99
N ALA A 157 8.53 -6.76 11.33
CA ALA A 157 9.32 -5.88 10.46
C ALA A 157 9.67 -6.56 9.14
N LEU A 158 10.07 -7.85 9.18
CA LEU A 158 10.38 -8.61 7.97
C LEU A 158 9.13 -8.80 7.10
N ALA A 159 8.02 -9.18 7.72
CA ALA A 159 6.80 -9.47 7.00
C ALA A 159 6.17 -8.20 6.37
N ILE A 160 6.21 -7.07 7.09
CA ILE A 160 5.85 -5.76 6.56
C ILE A 160 6.84 -5.34 5.47
N ALA A 161 8.15 -5.49 5.65
CA ALA A 161 9.11 -5.17 4.59
C ALA A 161 8.85 -5.95 3.29
N LEU A 162 8.42 -7.21 3.38
CA LEU A 162 8.05 -8.03 2.23
C LEU A 162 6.71 -7.64 1.60
N HIS A 163 5.76 -7.10 2.37
CA HIS A 163 4.48 -6.56 1.87
C HIS A 163 4.70 -5.25 1.09
N ASN A 164 5.51 -4.37 1.67
CA ASN A 164 5.71 -3.01 1.22
C ASN A 164 6.50 -2.93 -0.10
N ILE A 165 7.30 -3.93 -0.47
CA ILE A 165 7.97 -3.99 -1.78
C ILE A 165 6.94 -4.07 -2.94
N PRO A 166 6.04 -5.08 -3.01
CA PRO A 166 4.91 -5.11 -3.94
C PRO A 166 4.08 -3.83 -4.00
N GLU A 167 3.84 -3.22 -2.84
CA GLU A 167 3.08 -1.97 -2.73
C GLU A 167 3.83 -0.79 -3.35
N GLY A 168 5.12 -0.65 -3.05
CA GLY A 168 5.99 0.36 -3.65
C GLY A 168 6.03 0.29 -5.18
N VAL A 169 6.04 -0.94 -5.72
CA VAL A 169 5.91 -1.18 -7.16
C VAL A 169 4.58 -0.61 -7.67
N ALA A 170 3.46 -0.88 -6.98
CA ALA A 170 2.14 -0.40 -7.38
C ALA A 170 2.03 1.14 -7.33
N VAL A 171 2.62 1.79 -6.31
CA VAL A 171 2.66 3.27 -6.18
C VAL A 171 3.41 3.91 -7.35
N ALA A 172 4.51 3.30 -7.78
CA ALA A 172 5.37 3.88 -8.80
C ALA A 172 4.76 3.81 -10.22
N LEU A 173 3.87 2.86 -10.49
CA LEU A 173 3.36 2.60 -11.85
C LEU A 173 2.63 3.79 -12.51
N PRO A 174 1.68 4.49 -11.86
CA PRO A 174 1.02 5.64 -12.49
C PRO A 174 2.00 6.78 -12.80
N VAL A 175 2.95 7.03 -11.89
CA VAL A 175 3.99 8.05 -12.09
C VAL A 175 4.92 7.64 -13.23
N TYR A 176 5.32 6.37 -13.27
CA TYR A 176 6.16 5.80 -14.32
C TYR A 176 5.49 5.95 -15.70
N PHE A 177 4.26 5.48 -15.87
CA PHE A 177 3.55 5.59 -17.15
C PHE A 177 3.21 7.04 -17.53
N ALA A 178 3.00 7.92 -16.55
CA ALA A 178 2.83 9.34 -16.84
C ALA A 178 4.14 10.04 -17.20
N THR A 179 5.31 9.52 -16.84
CA THR A 179 6.61 10.18 -17.06
C THR A 179 7.44 9.55 -18.16
N GLN A 180 7.16 8.29 -18.55
CA GLN A 180 7.76 7.68 -19.73
C GLN A 180 7.52 8.54 -20.96
N ARG A 181 8.63 8.91 -21.60
CA ARG A 181 8.70 9.53 -22.93
C ARG A 181 8.74 8.45 -23.99
#